data_AF-A0A0Q0EK46-F1
#
_entry.id   AF-A0A0Q0EK46-F1
#
_cell.length_a   1.000
_cell.length_b   1.000
_cell.length_c   1.000
_cell.angle_alpha   90.00
_cell.angle_beta   90.00
_cell.angle_gamma   90.00
#
_symmetry.space_group_name_H-M   'P 1'
#
loop_
_entity.id
_entity.type
_entity.pdbx_description
1 polymer ?
#
loop_
_entity_poly.entity_id
_entity_poly.type
_entity_poly.pdbx_seq_one_letter_code
_entity_poly.pdbx_strand_id
1 'polypeptide(L)'
;MPARRHTLVIGLVAAIAASVSHAQGATVEAQLIEQGQYWQARSNAVRAAEIWQKVLLIDANQVQALYGMGLIGVKQNKPQQAQTYLTRLQALSPVPWQAVQLEQDIALGQPQNQALLDDARRLADAGERDKATGVFRQLFNGRLPQGTVGREYYTNLGFNNADWPEARNGFERLMRQNSDDSILALFFAKHLARREDSRAEGIAALARLSTHPDIAGDADQSWRMALVWIGPPAAAQVPLFDAFLKVHPDDQEIRDQLNKGRQQHASGTASGWQQDPLVARGLKALEKNDHAAAEEAFAARLKIKADDADALGGLSEIGKQAVQRLNDLGVIIDVSQMSSKALLQVSQLSRTPMVASHSAPRALVDIPRNLSDDELQLIKQSGGVVQIVAFPAYLKPLTQKTQDKLNALRKDFDLPPLPNLAMALMPGDPIITVWPEQRFGAYASKLYAILEEEPKATVKDFVDAIDYTVRKIGIDHVGISSDFNDGGGVKGFNDVSEVRNVTAELIERGYAEADITKLWGGNFLRVWEQVQASARPAAKP
;
A
#
# COMPACT_ATOMS: atom_id res chain seq x y z
N MET A 1 -25.19 39.39 86.20
CA MET A 1 -25.33 39.99 84.85
C MET A 1 -24.90 38.98 83.79
N PRO A 2 -25.48 39.00 82.57
CA PRO A 2 -25.34 37.91 81.61
C PRO A 2 -24.24 38.14 80.57
N ALA A 3 -23.68 37.05 80.03
CA ALA A 3 -23.02 37.02 78.73
C ALA A 3 -23.20 35.63 78.09
N ARG A 4 -24.03 35.52 77.06
CA ARG A 4 -24.22 34.27 76.29
C ARG A 4 -23.20 34.19 75.16
N ARG A 5 -22.81 32.96 74.81
CA ARG A 5 -21.91 32.63 73.69
C ARG A 5 -22.60 32.79 72.32
N HIS A 6 -21.77 32.66 71.28
CA HIS A 6 -22.01 32.55 69.83
C HIS A 6 -21.68 33.83 69.05
N THR A 7 -21.05 33.82 67.86
CA THR A 7 -20.17 32.87 67.14
C THR A 7 -19.57 33.69 65.98
N LEU A 8 -18.29 33.56 65.62
CA LEU A 8 -17.84 34.03 64.29
C LEU A 8 -16.60 33.27 63.81
N VAL A 9 -16.66 32.78 62.57
CA VAL A 9 -15.62 31.98 61.91
C VAL A 9 -14.83 32.91 60.99
N ILE A 10 -13.50 32.83 61.05
CA ILE A 10 -12.58 33.50 60.11
C ILE A 10 -11.78 32.42 59.40
N GLY A 11 -11.96 32.30 58.08
CA GLY A 11 -11.13 31.45 57.22
C GLY A 11 -9.94 32.23 56.68
N LEU A 12 -8.73 31.71 56.89
CA LEU A 12 -7.48 32.35 56.48
C LEU A 12 -7.16 32.02 55.02
N VAL A 13 -6.88 33.02 54.18
CA VAL A 13 -6.36 32.81 52.82
C VAL A 13 -4.83 32.71 52.88
N ALA A 14 -4.28 31.57 52.45
CA ALA A 14 -2.84 31.37 52.32
C ALA A 14 -2.42 31.44 50.84
N ALA A 15 -1.35 32.18 50.55
CA ALA A 15 -0.84 32.38 49.21
C ALA A 15 -0.03 31.17 48.71
N ILE A 16 -0.10 30.90 47.41
CA ILE A 16 0.84 30.01 46.71
C ILE A 16 1.60 30.85 45.68
N ALA A 17 2.92 30.92 45.82
CA ALA A 17 3.80 31.51 44.83
C ALA A 17 3.99 30.51 43.67
N ALA A 18 3.56 30.88 42.47
CA ALA A 18 3.89 30.17 41.24
C ALA A 18 5.00 30.93 40.48
N SER A 19 5.94 30.17 39.93
CA SER A 19 7.14 30.69 39.24
C SER A 19 6.78 31.61 38.07
N VAL A 20 7.31 32.84 38.07
CA VAL A 20 7.11 33.81 36.99
C VAL A 20 8.02 33.47 35.80
N SER A 21 7.58 32.57 34.94
CA SER A 21 8.10 32.45 33.58
C SER A 21 7.53 33.59 32.72
N HIS A 22 8.36 34.16 31.84
CA HIS A 22 8.06 35.41 31.15
C HIS A 22 6.86 35.29 30.18
N ALA A 23 5.70 35.81 30.60
CA ALA A 23 4.60 36.14 29.68
C ALA A 23 4.76 37.60 29.24
N GLN A 24 5.28 37.84 28.03
CA GLN A 24 5.12 39.14 27.37
C GLN A 24 3.63 39.37 27.13
N GLY A 25 3.10 40.50 27.60
CA GLY A 25 1.67 40.79 27.50
C GLY A 25 1.22 40.88 26.04
N ALA A 26 0.26 40.04 25.65
CA ALA A 26 -0.40 40.13 24.35
C ALA A 26 -1.04 41.51 24.18
N THR A 27 -0.85 42.12 23.01
CA THR A 27 -1.43 43.44 22.71
C THR A 27 -2.96 43.37 22.71
N VAL A 28 -3.62 44.50 22.98
CA VAL A 28 -5.09 44.61 22.93
C VAL A 28 -5.61 44.17 21.55
N GLU A 29 -4.87 44.48 20.49
CA GLU A 29 -5.17 44.02 19.13
C GLU A 29 -5.11 42.48 19.01
N ALA A 30 -4.03 41.83 19.47
CA ALA A 30 -3.90 40.37 19.42
C ALA A 30 -5.04 39.67 20.19
N GLN A 31 -5.40 40.17 21.38
CA GLN A 31 -6.52 39.66 22.17
C GLN A 31 -7.89 39.84 21.47
N LEU A 32 -8.06 40.92 20.70
CA LEU A 32 -9.26 41.12 19.89
C LEU A 32 -9.27 40.21 18.65
N ILE A 33 -8.11 39.94 18.04
CA ILE A 33 -8.01 38.99 16.92
C ILE A 33 -8.42 37.58 17.38
N GLU A 34 -7.90 37.12 18.51
CA GLU A 34 -8.25 35.83 19.10
C GLU A 34 -9.76 35.73 19.40
N GLN A 35 -10.35 36.76 20.01
CA GLN A 35 -11.79 36.84 20.23
C GLN A 35 -12.60 36.83 18.93
N GLY A 36 -12.11 37.49 17.87
CA GLY A 36 -12.75 37.50 16.56
C GLY A 36 -12.78 36.11 15.94
N GLN A 37 -11.64 35.41 15.94
CA GLN A 37 -11.51 34.02 15.48
C GLN A 37 -12.42 33.08 16.29
N TYR A 38 -12.43 33.21 17.61
CA TYR A 38 -13.26 32.42 18.53
C TYR A 38 -14.77 32.51 18.22
N TRP A 39 -15.30 33.72 18.05
CA TRP A 39 -16.72 33.91 17.71
C TRP A 39 -17.04 33.47 16.27
N GLN A 40 -16.09 33.65 15.35
CA GLN A 40 -16.23 33.23 13.94
C GLN A 40 -16.24 31.71 13.79
N ALA A 41 -15.41 30.98 14.55
CA ALA A 41 -15.39 29.52 14.61
C ALA A 41 -16.72 28.93 15.11
N ARG A 42 -17.39 29.64 16.03
CA ARG A 42 -18.72 29.28 16.55
C ARG A 42 -19.88 29.81 15.70
N SER A 43 -19.61 30.35 14.51
CA SER A 43 -20.59 30.96 13.61
C SER A 43 -21.46 32.06 14.25
N ASN A 44 -21.02 32.70 15.33
CA ASN A 44 -21.70 33.84 15.93
C ASN A 44 -21.31 35.12 15.17
N ALA A 45 -21.94 35.31 14.01
CA ALA A 45 -21.62 36.39 13.09
C ALA A 45 -21.77 37.80 13.70
N VAL A 46 -22.69 37.99 14.66
CA VAL A 46 -22.90 39.29 15.33
C VAL A 46 -21.70 39.61 16.22
N ARG A 47 -21.32 38.69 17.13
CA ARG A 47 -20.16 38.87 18.01
C ARG A 47 -18.85 38.94 17.25
N ALA A 48 -18.69 38.13 16.20
CA ALA A 48 -17.50 38.19 15.35
C ALA A 48 -17.39 39.56 14.67
N ALA A 49 -18.47 40.10 14.09
CA ALA A 49 -18.46 41.43 13.48
C ALA A 49 -18.17 42.56 14.49
N GLU A 50 -18.76 42.51 15.70
CA GLU A 50 -18.46 43.49 16.77
C GLU A 50 -16.96 43.53 17.12
N ILE A 51 -16.30 42.37 17.16
CA ILE A 51 -14.88 42.28 17.49
C ILE A 51 -14.01 42.67 16.31
N TRP A 52 -14.29 42.18 15.10
CA TRP A 52 -13.56 42.57 13.90
C TRP A 52 -13.64 44.06 13.59
N GLN A 53 -14.79 44.69 13.84
CA GLN A 53 -14.92 46.14 13.71
C GLN A 53 -14.01 46.90 14.70
N LYS A 54 -13.78 46.37 15.92
CA LYS A 54 -12.83 46.95 16.88
C LYS A 54 -11.38 46.78 16.42
N VAL A 55 -11.02 45.63 15.86
CA VAL A 55 -9.69 45.42 15.26
C VAL A 55 -9.47 46.41 14.10
N LEU A 56 -10.46 46.60 13.22
CA LEU A 56 -10.39 47.55 12.10
C LEU A 56 -10.42 49.04 12.50
N LEU A 57 -10.73 49.35 13.77
CA LEU A 57 -10.55 50.69 14.35
C LEU A 57 -9.14 50.92 14.91
N ILE A 58 -8.38 49.84 15.17
CA ILE A 58 -6.98 49.89 15.62
C ILE A 58 -6.06 49.89 14.39
N ASP A 59 -6.23 48.92 13.50
CA ASP A 59 -5.58 48.86 12.19
C ASP A 59 -6.62 48.62 11.08
N ALA A 60 -6.84 49.65 10.25
CA ALA A 60 -7.77 49.59 9.13
C ALA A 60 -7.35 48.61 8.02
N ASN A 61 -6.09 48.16 8.00
CA ASN A 61 -5.55 47.23 7.01
C ASN A 61 -5.37 45.80 7.55
N GLN A 62 -5.86 45.52 8.77
CA GLN A 62 -5.59 44.25 9.43
C GLN A 62 -6.25 43.07 8.71
N VAL A 63 -5.41 42.28 8.05
CA VAL A 63 -5.76 41.17 7.15
C VAL A 63 -6.79 40.19 7.73
N GLN A 64 -6.63 39.73 8.98
CA GLN A 64 -7.54 38.76 9.60
C GLN A 64 -8.93 39.35 9.83
N ALA A 65 -9.01 40.63 10.21
CA ALA A 65 -10.28 41.31 10.45
C ALA A 65 -11.00 41.67 9.13
N LEU A 66 -10.25 42.09 8.10
CA LEU A 66 -10.79 42.27 6.75
C LEU A 66 -11.34 40.94 6.20
N TYR A 67 -10.58 39.85 6.32
CA TYR A 67 -11.00 38.51 5.91
C TYR A 67 -12.25 38.05 6.68
N GLY A 68 -12.26 38.19 8.01
CA GLY A 68 -13.39 37.80 8.84
C GLY A 68 -14.67 38.56 8.52
N MET A 69 -14.59 39.88 8.31
CA MET A 69 -15.74 40.69 7.86
C MET A 69 -16.23 40.31 6.47
N GLY A 70 -15.33 39.93 5.56
CA GLY A 70 -15.65 39.38 4.26
C GLY A 70 -16.41 38.05 4.36
N LEU A 71 -15.88 37.10 5.14
CA LEU A 71 -16.46 35.77 5.35
C LEU A 71 -17.83 35.84 6.05
N ILE A 72 -18.04 36.80 6.97
CA ILE A 72 -19.36 37.09 7.53
C ILE A 72 -20.34 37.53 6.44
N GLY A 73 -19.90 38.37 5.50
CA GLY A 73 -20.67 38.74 4.32
C GLY A 73 -21.09 37.53 3.48
N VAL A 74 -20.15 36.61 3.20
CA VAL A 74 -20.43 35.34 2.50
C VAL A 74 -21.48 34.50 3.26
N LYS A 75 -21.24 34.21 4.55
CA LYS A 75 -22.13 33.40 5.38
C LYS A 75 -23.54 33.98 5.57
N GLN A 76 -23.70 35.30 5.44
CA GLN A 76 -24.99 35.99 5.51
C GLN A 76 -25.66 36.20 4.13
N ASN A 77 -25.11 35.64 3.06
CA ASN A 77 -25.55 35.85 1.68
C ASN A 77 -25.61 37.34 1.27
N LYS A 78 -24.55 38.09 1.64
CA LYS A 78 -24.36 39.52 1.34
C LYS A 78 -23.12 39.73 0.45
N PRO A 79 -23.21 39.40 -0.86
CA PRO A 79 -22.04 39.40 -1.75
C PRO A 79 -21.39 40.79 -1.89
N GLN A 80 -22.16 41.89 -1.86
CA GLN A 80 -21.61 43.25 -1.93
C GLN A 80 -20.79 43.61 -0.69
N GLN A 81 -21.17 43.11 0.49
CA GLN A 81 -20.39 43.28 1.71
C GLN A 81 -19.06 42.51 1.58
N ALA A 82 -19.13 41.24 1.19
CA ALA A 82 -17.94 40.41 1.03
C ALA A 82 -16.96 40.99 -0.02
N GLN A 83 -17.48 41.46 -1.16
CA GLN A 83 -16.69 42.08 -2.22
C GLN A 83 -15.98 43.36 -1.75
N THR A 84 -16.63 44.18 -0.92
CA THR A 84 -16.01 45.39 -0.33
C THR A 84 -14.74 45.04 0.48
N TYR A 85 -14.77 43.96 1.26
CA TYR A 85 -13.60 43.51 2.02
C TYR A 85 -12.56 42.80 1.17
N LEU A 86 -12.96 42.07 0.12
CA LEU A 86 -12.04 41.50 -0.87
C LEU A 86 -11.23 42.60 -1.58
N THR A 87 -11.88 43.65 -2.08
CA THR A 87 -11.19 44.78 -2.72
C THR A 87 -10.18 45.44 -1.78
N ARG A 88 -10.48 45.55 -0.48
CA ARG A 88 -9.54 46.07 0.53
C ARG A 88 -8.33 45.15 0.73
N LEU A 89 -8.54 43.83 0.80
CA LEU A 89 -7.44 42.85 0.88
C LEU A 89 -6.56 42.87 -0.37
N GLN A 90 -7.15 42.98 -1.56
CA GLN A 90 -6.43 43.05 -2.84
C GLN A 90 -5.62 44.34 -3.01
N ALA A 91 -5.94 45.41 -2.27
CA ALA A 91 -5.20 46.67 -2.29
C ALA A 91 -3.95 46.67 -1.38
N LEU A 92 -3.73 45.61 -0.59
CA LEU A 92 -2.54 45.47 0.28
C LEU A 92 -1.35 44.94 -0.52
N SER A 93 -0.13 45.32 -0.12
CA SER A 93 1.12 44.89 -0.76
C SER A 93 2.11 44.35 0.28
N PRO A 94 2.58 43.08 0.16
CA PRO A 94 2.11 42.07 -0.81
C PRO A 94 0.65 41.67 -0.57
N VAL A 95 -0.04 41.20 -1.61
CA VAL A 95 -1.43 40.73 -1.48
C VAL A 95 -1.48 39.50 -0.56
N PRO A 96 -2.23 39.55 0.56
CA PRO A 96 -2.31 38.44 1.50
C PRO A 96 -3.05 37.25 0.89
N TRP A 97 -2.67 36.03 1.25
CA TRP A 97 -3.32 34.82 0.74
C TRP A 97 -4.81 34.75 1.12
N GLN A 98 -5.21 35.41 2.21
CA GLN A 98 -6.60 35.57 2.63
C GLN A 98 -7.46 36.31 1.58
N ALA A 99 -6.87 37.12 0.69
CA ALA A 99 -7.58 37.68 -0.46
C ALA A 99 -8.05 36.57 -1.42
N VAL A 100 -7.17 35.61 -1.71
CA VAL A 100 -7.48 34.47 -2.60
C VAL A 100 -8.47 33.51 -1.94
N GLN A 101 -8.36 33.30 -0.63
CA GLN A 101 -9.35 32.54 0.15
C GLN A 101 -10.72 33.20 0.11
N LEU A 102 -10.82 34.52 0.35
CA LEU A 102 -12.10 35.23 0.32
C LEU A 102 -12.70 35.28 -1.09
N GLU A 103 -11.89 35.39 -2.15
CA GLU A 103 -12.39 35.28 -3.52
C GLU A 103 -13.01 33.89 -3.78
N GLN A 104 -12.35 32.83 -3.32
CA GLN A 104 -12.92 31.48 -3.38
C GLN A 104 -14.22 31.38 -2.59
N ASP A 105 -14.27 31.89 -1.35
CA ASP A 105 -15.46 31.80 -0.49
C ASP A 105 -16.66 32.56 -1.08
N ILE A 106 -16.42 33.73 -1.70
CA ILE A 106 -17.44 34.49 -2.44
C ILE A 106 -17.93 33.71 -3.66
N ALA A 107 -17.03 33.04 -4.39
CA ALA A 107 -17.40 32.21 -5.53
C ALA A 107 -18.23 30.99 -5.08
N LEU A 108 -17.84 30.32 -4.00
CA LEU A 108 -18.56 29.16 -3.43
C LEU A 108 -19.96 29.53 -2.92
N GLY A 109 -20.18 30.78 -2.48
CA GLY A 109 -21.51 31.27 -2.10
C GLY A 109 -22.54 31.35 -3.25
N GLN A 110 -22.13 31.15 -4.51
CA GLN A 110 -23.05 31.11 -5.65
C GLN A 110 -23.73 29.73 -5.76
N PRO A 111 -25.07 29.65 -5.93
CA PRO A 111 -25.78 28.36 -5.99
C PRO A 111 -25.25 27.36 -7.02
N GLN A 112 -24.78 27.84 -8.17
CA GLN A 112 -24.16 27.00 -9.21
C GLN A 112 -22.85 26.35 -8.73
N ASN A 113 -22.03 27.09 -8.00
CA ASN A 113 -20.75 26.59 -7.49
C ASN A 113 -20.94 25.69 -6.28
N GLN A 114 -21.95 25.97 -5.44
CA GLN A 114 -22.36 25.05 -4.39
C GLN A 114 -22.81 23.69 -4.98
N ALA A 115 -23.61 23.69 -6.05
CA ALA A 115 -24.02 22.46 -6.73
C ALA A 115 -22.83 21.68 -7.34
N LEU A 116 -21.83 22.38 -7.91
CA LEU A 116 -20.59 21.75 -8.39
C LEU A 116 -19.76 21.16 -7.22
N LEU A 117 -19.67 21.86 -6.08
CA LEU A 117 -18.98 21.35 -4.89
C LEU A 117 -19.66 20.10 -4.32
N ASP A 118 -20.99 20.10 -4.25
CA ASP A 118 -21.76 18.96 -3.75
C ASP A 118 -21.67 17.76 -4.71
N ASP A 119 -21.62 17.99 -6.03
CA ASP A 119 -21.39 16.91 -7.01
C ASP A 119 -19.94 16.38 -6.97
N ALA A 120 -18.94 17.25 -6.82
CA ALA A 120 -17.55 16.84 -6.64
C ALA A 120 -17.36 15.96 -5.39
N ARG A 121 -18.02 16.31 -4.28
CA ARG A 121 -18.05 15.51 -3.05
C ARG A 121 -18.76 14.18 -3.25
N ARG A 122 -19.96 14.18 -3.85
CA ARG A 122 -20.70 12.96 -4.20
C ARG A 122 -19.87 11.99 -5.03
N LEU A 123 -19.12 12.49 -6.02
CA LEU A 123 -18.20 11.71 -6.84
C LEU A 123 -16.98 11.20 -6.05
N ALA A 124 -16.43 12.00 -5.14
CA ALA A 124 -15.32 11.60 -4.27
C ALA A 124 -15.74 10.49 -3.28
N ASP A 125 -16.92 10.61 -2.67
CA ASP A 125 -17.52 9.61 -1.78
C ASP A 125 -17.87 8.31 -2.53
N ALA A 126 -18.33 8.43 -3.78
CA ALA A 126 -18.49 7.31 -4.72
C ALA A 126 -17.14 6.76 -5.23
N GLY A 127 -16.00 7.32 -4.82
CA GLY A 127 -14.64 6.92 -5.22
C GLY A 127 -14.27 7.20 -6.68
N GLU A 128 -15.11 7.93 -7.41
CA GLU A 128 -14.90 8.37 -8.80
C GLU A 128 -13.95 9.59 -8.85
N ARG A 129 -12.77 9.45 -8.24
CA ARG A 129 -11.85 10.56 -7.90
C ARG A 129 -11.41 11.41 -9.10
N ASP A 130 -11.22 10.82 -10.27
CA ASP A 130 -10.85 11.57 -11.48
C ASP A 130 -12.01 12.46 -11.96
N LYS A 131 -13.26 11.98 -11.86
CA LYS A 131 -14.45 12.78 -12.15
C LYS A 131 -14.65 13.87 -11.10
N ALA A 132 -14.51 13.55 -9.82
CA ALA A 132 -14.53 14.52 -8.73
C ALA A 132 -13.50 15.63 -8.96
N THR A 133 -12.27 15.26 -9.33
CA THR A 133 -11.18 16.17 -9.68
C THR A 133 -11.53 17.04 -10.89
N GLY A 134 -12.18 16.47 -11.91
CA GLY A 134 -12.72 17.22 -13.05
C GLY A 134 -13.75 18.29 -12.64
N VAL A 135 -14.71 17.92 -11.79
CA VAL A 135 -15.73 18.86 -11.26
C VAL A 135 -15.09 19.92 -10.35
N PHE A 136 -14.11 19.55 -9.52
CA PHE A 136 -13.32 20.53 -8.77
C PHE A 136 -12.56 21.51 -9.69
N ARG A 137 -11.90 21.03 -10.76
CA ARG A 137 -11.23 21.92 -11.73
C ARG A 137 -12.23 22.88 -12.40
N GLN A 138 -13.47 22.45 -12.68
CA GLN A 138 -14.56 23.32 -13.14
C GLN A 138 -14.99 24.35 -12.08
N LEU A 139 -15.17 23.92 -10.82
CA LEU A 139 -15.53 24.75 -9.68
C LEU A 139 -14.52 25.90 -9.44
N PHE A 140 -13.23 25.60 -9.49
CA PHE A 140 -12.19 26.62 -9.28
C PHE A 140 -11.98 27.51 -10.52
N ASN A 141 -12.31 27.02 -11.73
CA ASN A 141 -12.17 27.76 -12.99
C ASN A 141 -10.79 28.45 -13.14
N GLY A 142 -9.72 27.68 -12.91
CA GLY A 142 -8.34 28.18 -12.98
C GLY A 142 -7.83 28.96 -11.75
N ARG A 143 -8.69 29.26 -10.76
CA ARG A 143 -8.23 29.82 -9.47
C ARG A 143 -7.45 28.79 -8.67
N LEU A 144 -6.56 29.27 -7.79
CA LEU A 144 -5.82 28.42 -6.85
C LEU A 144 -6.73 27.96 -5.70
N PRO A 145 -6.93 26.64 -5.50
CA PRO A 145 -7.68 26.09 -4.37
C PRO A 145 -7.10 26.48 -2.99
N GLN A 146 -7.96 26.87 -2.06
CA GLN A 146 -7.61 27.32 -0.70
C GLN A 146 -8.42 26.58 0.38
N GLY A 147 -7.85 26.51 1.60
CA GLY A 147 -8.54 26.01 2.79
C GLY A 147 -9.07 24.58 2.67
N THR A 148 -10.17 24.29 3.36
CA THR A 148 -10.80 22.96 3.42
C THR A 148 -11.14 22.39 2.04
N VAL A 149 -11.71 23.20 1.14
CA VAL A 149 -12.08 22.75 -0.21
C VAL A 149 -10.82 22.52 -1.07
N GLY A 150 -9.77 23.30 -0.87
CA GLY A 150 -8.45 23.03 -1.44
C GLY A 150 -7.85 21.71 -0.95
N ARG A 151 -7.98 21.39 0.34
CA ARG A 151 -7.59 20.08 0.88
C ARG A 151 -8.38 18.94 0.25
N GLU A 152 -9.71 19.05 0.18
CA GLU A 152 -10.57 18.05 -0.48
C GLU A 152 -10.14 17.80 -1.93
N TYR A 153 -9.83 18.87 -2.67
CA TYR A 153 -9.32 18.78 -4.03
C TYR A 153 -7.95 18.09 -4.11
N TYR A 154 -6.95 18.54 -3.36
CA TYR A 154 -5.60 17.97 -3.41
C TYR A 154 -5.54 16.54 -2.87
N THR A 155 -6.41 16.18 -1.94
CA THR A 155 -6.61 14.78 -1.51
C THR A 155 -7.10 13.92 -2.68
N ASN A 156 -8.10 14.36 -3.46
CA ASN A 156 -8.58 13.59 -4.61
C ASN A 156 -7.55 13.54 -5.75
N LEU A 157 -6.99 14.70 -6.12
CA LEU A 157 -5.94 14.84 -7.12
C LEU A 157 -4.71 13.97 -6.79
N GLY A 158 -4.34 13.91 -5.50
CA GLY A 158 -3.20 13.17 -4.97
C GLY A 158 -3.34 11.64 -4.96
N PHE A 159 -4.41 11.07 -5.53
CA PHE A 159 -4.47 9.63 -5.87
C PHE A 159 -3.96 9.34 -7.30
N ASN A 160 -4.02 10.30 -8.23
CA ASN A 160 -3.45 10.13 -9.55
C ASN A 160 -1.94 10.42 -9.50
N ASN A 161 -1.11 9.52 -10.04
CA ASN A 161 0.34 9.70 -10.07
C ASN A 161 0.79 10.79 -11.06
N ALA A 162 0.05 11.02 -12.14
CA ALA A 162 0.37 12.09 -13.10
C ALA A 162 0.15 13.49 -12.50
N ASP A 163 -0.89 13.66 -11.68
CA ASP A 163 -1.21 14.94 -11.03
C ASP A 163 -0.52 15.12 -9.66
N TRP A 164 0.24 14.14 -9.17
CA TRP A 164 0.91 14.21 -7.87
C TRP A 164 1.79 15.46 -7.66
N PRO A 165 2.58 15.94 -8.65
CA PRO A 165 3.36 17.16 -8.48
C PRO A 165 2.48 18.39 -8.21
N GLU A 166 1.29 18.49 -8.80
CA GLU A 166 0.33 19.56 -8.52
C GLU A 166 -0.25 19.40 -7.10
N ALA A 167 -0.65 18.18 -6.73
CA ALA A 167 -1.19 17.88 -5.41
C ALA A 167 -0.21 18.18 -4.28
N ARG A 168 1.06 17.74 -4.40
CA ARG A 168 2.13 18.00 -3.44
C ARG A 168 2.35 19.51 -3.25
N ASN A 169 2.54 20.24 -4.35
CA ASN A 169 2.67 21.71 -4.32
C ASN A 169 1.45 22.41 -3.69
N GLY A 170 0.26 21.85 -3.91
CA GLY A 170 -0.99 22.26 -3.27
C GLY A 170 -0.97 22.10 -1.75
N PHE A 171 -0.74 20.87 -1.27
CA PHE A 171 -0.64 20.56 0.15
C PHE A 171 0.41 21.39 0.87
N GLU A 172 1.64 21.46 0.32
CA GLU A 172 2.72 22.24 0.93
C GLU A 172 2.39 23.74 0.98
N ARG A 173 1.67 24.29 -0.01
CA ARG A 173 1.20 25.68 0.02
C ARG A 173 0.17 25.88 1.12
N LEU A 174 -0.83 25.00 1.22
CA LEU A 174 -1.86 25.08 2.27
C LEU A 174 -1.23 24.99 3.67
N MET A 175 -0.25 24.10 3.87
CA MET A 175 0.46 23.98 5.15
C MET A 175 1.32 25.22 5.49
N ARG A 176 1.91 25.89 4.49
CA ARG A 176 2.59 27.18 4.69
C ARG A 176 1.62 28.33 5.03
N GLN A 177 0.36 28.23 4.64
CA GLN A 177 -0.68 29.23 4.96
C GLN A 177 -1.32 28.97 6.33
N ASN A 178 -1.42 27.71 6.75
CA ASN A 178 -1.96 27.29 8.04
C ASN A 178 -1.17 26.09 8.60
N SER A 179 -0.12 26.37 9.39
CA SER A 179 0.79 25.37 9.94
C SER A 179 0.16 24.42 10.95
N ASP A 180 -0.95 24.85 11.56
CA ASP A 180 -1.53 24.21 12.75
C ASP A 180 -2.71 23.30 12.38
N ASP A 181 -3.06 23.18 11.10
CA ASP A 181 -4.08 22.25 10.59
C ASP A 181 -3.53 20.81 10.59
N SER A 182 -3.68 20.15 11.74
CA SER A 182 -3.29 18.75 11.95
C SER A 182 -4.00 17.78 10.98
N ILE A 183 -5.23 18.10 10.56
CA ILE A 183 -5.99 17.28 9.61
C ILE A 183 -5.36 17.40 8.21
N LEU A 184 -5.03 18.61 7.75
CA LEU A 184 -4.30 18.83 6.51
C LEU A 184 -2.94 18.11 6.51
N ALA A 185 -2.19 18.21 7.61
CA ALA A 185 -0.92 17.52 7.78
C ALA A 185 -1.08 15.99 7.70
N LEU A 186 -2.14 15.42 8.29
CA LEU A 186 -2.46 14.00 8.23
C LEU A 186 -2.77 13.53 6.80
N PHE A 187 -3.62 14.24 6.07
CA PHE A 187 -3.92 13.89 4.68
C PHE A 187 -2.66 13.95 3.81
N PHE A 188 -1.84 14.99 3.94
CA PHE A 188 -0.58 15.07 3.21
C PHE A 188 0.38 13.93 3.57
N ALA A 189 0.56 13.63 4.86
CA ALA A 189 1.41 12.54 5.34
C ALA A 189 0.97 11.17 4.80
N LYS A 190 -0.35 10.92 4.70
CA LYS A 190 -0.91 9.72 4.06
C LYS A 190 -0.57 9.63 2.57
N HIS A 191 -0.66 10.73 1.82
CA HIS A 191 -0.30 10.76 0.39
C HIS A 191 1.21 10.59 0.15
N LEU A 192 2.05 11.11 1.06
CA LEU A 192 3.49 10.86 1.05
C LEU A 192 3.82 9.39 1.34
N ALA A 193 3.18 8.79 2.36
CA ALA A 193 3.42 7.41 2.80
C ALA A 193 3.04 6.35 1.75
N ARG A 194 2.02 6.62 0.92
CA ARG A 194 1.60 5.69 -0.15
C ARG A 194 2.67 5.48 -1.22
N ARG A 195 3.43 6.51 -1.57
CA ARG A 195 4.39 6.50 -2.69
C ARG A 195 5.78 6.11 -2.22
N GLU A 196 6.49 5.32 -3.01
CA GLU A 196 7.80 4.78 -2.64
C GLU A 196 8.87 5.88 -2.44
N ASP A 197 8.91 6.87 -3.33
CA ASP A 197 9.85 8.00 -3.31
C ASP A 197 9.71 8.89 -2.08
N SER A 198 8.48 9.08 -1.58
CA SER A 198 8.19 9.88 -0.39
C SER A 198 7.79 9.07 0.85
N ARG A 199 7.86 7.73 0.82
CA ARG A 199 7.30 6.88 1.88
C ARG A 199 7.89 7.18 3.25
N ALA A 200 9.21 7.33 3.32
CA ALA A 200 9.93 7.63 4.55
C ALA A 200 9.56 9.03 5.12
N GLU A 201 9.34 10.01 4.25
CA GLU A 201 8.87 11.36 4.62
C GLU A 201 7.47 11.28 5.26
N GLY A 202 6.56 10.54 4.61
CA GLY A 202 5.20 10.30 5.10
C GLY A 202 5.18 9.56 6.44
N ILE A 203 5.96 8.49 6.59
CA ILE A 203 6.10 7.74 7.84
C ILE A 203 6.61 8.64 8.98
N ALA A 204 7.64 9.44 8.74
CA ALA A 204 8.18 10.37 9.74
C ALA A 204 7.21 11.52 10.08
N ALA A 205 6.28 11.87 9.18
CA ALA A 205 5.18 12.78 9.48
C ALA A 205 4.08 12.09 10.31
N LEU A 206 3.63 10.89 9.93
CA LEU A 206 2.62 10.10 10.66
C LEU A 206 3.07 9.80 12.11
N ALA A 207 4.34 9.45 12.31
CA ALA A 207 4.95 9.23 13.62
C ALA A 207 4.95 10.46 14.54
N ARG A 208 4.90 11.68 13.99
CA ARG A 208 4.73 12.93 14.75
C ARG A 208 3.26 13.27 14.98
N LEU A 209 2.40 12.91 14.03
CA LEU A 209 0.96 13.16 14.12
C LEU A 209 0.25 12.17 15.06
N SER A 210 0.82 10.99 15.33
CA SER A 210 0.28 10.04 16.31
C SER A 210 0.29 10.57 17.75
N THR A 211 1.03 11.65 18.06
CA THR A 211 0.97 12.33 19.36
C THR A 211 -0.07 13.45 19.44
N HIS A 212 -0.78 13.79 18.36
CA HIS A 212 -1.84 14.81 18.37
C HIS A 212 -3.19 14.22 18.77
N PRO A 213 -3.81 14.60 19.91
CA PRO A 213 -4.98 13.91 20.47
C PRO A 213 -6.15 13.71 19.49
N ASP A 214 -6.45 14.70 18.66
CA ASP A 214 -7.63 14.69 17.77
C ASP A 214 -7.49 13.75 16.57
N ILE A 215 -6.28 13.33 16.23
CA ILE A 215 -5.96 12.52 15.05
C ILE A 215 -5.06 11.30 15.34
N ALA A 216 -4.66 11.11 16.61
CA ALA A 216 -3.65 10.15 17.03
C ALA A 216 -3.90 8.74 16.47
N GLY A 217 -5.10 8.20 16.64
CA GLY A 217 -5.44 6.84 16.21
C GLY A 217 -5.37 6.63 14.69
N ASP A 218 -5.78 7.62 13.88
CA ASP A 218 -5.75 7.53 12.43
C ASP A 218 -4.31 7.70 11.89
N ALA A 219 -3.55 8.62 12.48
CA ALA A 219 -2.13 8.78 12.21
C ALA A 219 -1.34 7.51 12.55
N ASP A 220 -1.64 6.87 13.68
CA ASP A 220 -0.97 5.68 14.17
C ASP A 220 -1.28 4.41 13.34
N GLN A 221 -2.56 4.18 13.03
CA GLN A 221 -2.97 3.11 12.10
C GLN A 221 -2.31 3.29 10.72
N SER A 222 -2.25 4.53 10.23
CA SER A 222 -1.59 4.86 8.96
C SER A 222 -0.08 4.66 9.02
N TRP A 223 0.56 4.97 10.16
CA TRP A 223 1.99 4.75 10.40
C TRP A 223 2.32 3.26 10.34
N ARG A 224 1.57 2.43 11.07
CA ARG A 224 1.70 0.97 11.04
C ARG A 224 1.55 0.42 9.62
N MET A 225 0.47 0.80 8.94
CA MET A 225 0.15 0.33 7.59
C MET A 225 1.25 0.70 6.58
N ALA A 226 1.83 1.90 6.68
CA ALA A 226 2.93 2.33 5.83
C ALA A 226 4.23 1.55 6.05
N LEU A 227 4.48 1.03 7.27
CA LEU A 227 5.58 0.12 7.55
C LEU A 227 5.31 -1.28 6.96
N VAL A 228 4.08 -1.81 7.12
CA VAL A 228 3.67 -3.08 6.48
C VAL A 228 3.87 -3.04 4.97
N TRP A 229 3.58 -1.90 4.30
CA TRP A 229 3.83 -1.73 2.86
C TRP A 229 5.32 -1.69 2.46
N ILE A 230 6.26 -1.46 3.39
CA ILE A 230 7.70 -1.62 3.13
C ILE A 230 8.08 -3.11 3.20
N GLY A 231 7.47 -3.87 4.11
CA GLY A 231 7.91 -5.22 4.43
C GLY A 231 9.29 -5.19 5.11
N PRO A 232 10.15 -6.21 4.89
CA PRO A 232 11.50 -6.23 5.43
C PRO A 232 12.31 -4.96 5.05
N PRO A 233 12.72 -4.12 6.01
CA PRO A 233 13.30 -2.82 5.70
C PRO A 233 14.71 -2.91 5.10
N ALA A 234 15.02 -2.02 4.17
CA ALA A 234 16.39 -1.69 3.78
C ALA A 234 17.19 -1.15 5.00
N ALA A 235 18.53 -1.23 4.97
CA ALA A 235 19.38 -0.74 6.07
C ALA A 235 19.10 0.74 6.43
N ALA A 236 18.76 1.58 5.44
CA ALA A 236 18.37 2.98 5.64
C ALA A 236 16.95 3.17 6.22
N GLN A 237 16.08 2.16 6.14
CA GLN A 237 14.69 2.18 6.61
C GLN A 237 14.53 1.61 8.02
N VAL A 238 15.52 0.85 8.53
CA VAL A 238 15.55 0.30 9.90
C VAL A 238 15.14 1.30 10.99
N PRO A 239 15.61 2.57 11.00
CA PRO A 239 15.22 3.54 12.03
C PRO A 239 13.71 3.85 12.08
N LEU A 240 12.98 3.68 10.97
CA LEU A 240 11.54 3.90 10.91
C LEU A 240 10.76 2.83 11.69
N PHE A 241 11.26 1.58 11.65
CA PHE A 241 10.70 0.44 12.37
C PHE A 241 11.07 0.48 13.85
N ASP A 242 12.33 0.81 14.19
CA ASP A 242 12.76 1.00 15.57
C ASP A 242 11.97 2.13 16.26
N ALA A 243 11.63 3.21 15.53
CA ALA A 243 10.79 4.28 16.05
C ALA A 243 9.36 3.83 16.37
N PHE A 244 8.75 2.99 15.53
CA PHE A 244 7.41 2.44 15.78
C PHE A 244 7.40 1.46 16.96
N LEU A 245 8.32 0.50 16.97
CA LEU A 245 8.41 -0.52 18.02
C LEU A 245 8.80 0.05 19.39
N LYS A 246 9.34 1.28 19.45
CA LYS A 246 9.55 2.02 20.69
C LYS A 246 8.24 2.52 21.31
N VAL A 247 7.23 2.83 20.48
CA VAL A 247 5.89 3.24 20.91
C VAL A 247 4.99 2.01 21.10
N HIS A 248 5.14 1.01 20.21
CA HIS A 248 4.35 -0.22 20.14
C HIS A 248 5.23 -1.45 20.37
N PRO A 249 5.68 -1.70 21.62
CA PRO A 249 6.59 -2.80 21.92
C PRO A 249 5.96 -4.18 21.72
N ASP A 250 4.64 -4.30 21.62
CA ASP A 250 3.96 -5.59 21.49
C ASP A 250 3.64 -5.99 20.03
N ASP A 251 3.94 -5.13 19.05
CA ASP A 251 3.68 -5.42 17.63
C ASP A 251 4.69 -6.43 17.05
N GLN A 252 4.30 -7.70 17.00
CA GLN A 252 5.16 -8.77 16.51
C GLN A 252 5.34 -8.75 14.98
N GLU A 253 4.35 -8.31 14.21
CA GLU A 253 4.43 -8.29 12.74
C GLU A 253 5.53 -7.31 12.28
N ILE A 254 5.52 -6.09 12.82
CA ILE A 254 6.54 -5.07 12.52
C ILE A 254 7.92 -5.49 13.05
N ARG A 255 7.97 -6.19 14.19
CA ARG A 255 9.22 -6.76 14.73
C ARG A 255 9.80 -7.85 13.83
N ASP A 256 8.97 -8.74 13.32
CA ASP A 256 9.40 -9.82 12.43
C ASP A 256 9.86 -9.29 11.08
N GLN A 257 9.19 -8.28 10.52
CA GLN A 257 9.66 -7.57 9.32
C GLN A 257 11.04 -6.95 9.56
N LEU A 258 11.23 -6.21 10.66
CA LEU A 258 12.52 -5.62 11.03
C LEU A 258 13.64 -6.66 11.18
N ASN A 259 13.34 -7.80 11.83
CA ASN A 259 14.29 -8.90 11.99
C ASN A 259 14.67 -9.53 10.64
N LYS A 260 13.69 -9.79 9.77
CA LYS A 260 13.91 -10.27 8.40
C LYS A 260 14.80 -9.31 7.60
N GLY A 261 14.52 -8.00 7.65
CA GLY A 261 15.34 -6.98 6.98
C GLY A 261 16.79 -6.99 7.47
N ARG A 262 17.01 -7.00 8.79
CA ARG A 262 18.37 -7.09 9.38
C ARG A 262 19.12 -8.35 8.96
N GLN A 263 18.44 -9.49 8.83
CA GLN A 263 19.02 -10.74 8.32
C GLN A 263 19.35 -10.68 6.82
N GLN A 264 18.51 -10.01 6.01
CA GLN A 264 18.76 -9.80 4.58
C GLN A 264 19.98 -8.91 4.32
N HIS A 265 20.19 -7.83 5.08
CA HIS A 265 21.42 -7.01 4.96
C HIS A 265 22.68 -7.73 5.41
N ALA A 266 22.56 -8.69 6.33
CA ALA A 266 23.67 -9.57 6.72
C ALA A 266 24.03 -10.62 5.63
N SER A 267 23.16 -10.82 4.62
CA SER A 267 23.30 -11.85 3.58
C SER A 267 23.34 -11.33 2.13
N GLY A 268 22.97 -10.07 1.89
CA GLY A 268 23.46 -9.28 0.75
C GLY A 268 22.68 -9.33 -0.57
N THR A 269 21.35 -9.48 -0.57
CA THR A 269 20.52 -9.56 -1.81
C THR A 269 19.19 -8.78 -1.77
N ALA A 270 18.71 -8.33 -2.95
CA ALA A 270 17.44 -7.65 -3.24
C ALA A 270 17.13 -7.79 -4.76
N SER A 271 15.98 -7.42 -5.36
CA SER A 271 14.77 -6.69 -4.91
C SER A 271 13.50 -7.19 -5.64
N GLY A 272 12.32 -6.62 -5.36
CA GLY A 272 11.03 -6.95 -6.02
C GLY A 272 10.79 -6.28 -7.40
N TRP A 273 9.67 -6.62 -8.06
CA TRP A 273 9.39 -6.35 -9.49
C TRP A 273 7.93 -5.94 -9.80
N GLN A 274 7.68 -5.23 -10.92
CA GLN A 274 6.33 -4.86 -11.43
C GLN A 274 6.33 -4.80 -12.98
N GLN A 275 5.24 -5.24 -13.64
CA GLN A 275 5.22 -5.54 -15.10
C GLN A 275 4.80 -4.36 -16.02
N ASP A 276 5.41 -4.31 -17.21
CA ASP A 276 5.32 -3.20 -18.17
C ASP A 276 4.12 -3.27 -19.16
N PRO A 277 3.52 -2.14 -19.58
CA PRO A 277 2.39 -2.14 -20.51
C PRO A 277 2.66 -2.64 -21.94
N LEU A 278 3.89 -2.50 -22.46
CA LEU A 278 4.24 -3.00 -23.80
C LEU A 278 4.45 -4.52 -23.78
N VAL A 279 5.00 -5.03 -22.68
CA VAL A 279 5.05 -6.47 -22.36
C VAL A 279 3.63 -7.05 -22.35
N ALA A 280 2.73 -6.46 -21.58
CA ALA A 280 1.34 -6.93 -21.47
C ALA A 280 0.61 -6.92 -22.84
N ARG A 281 0.93 -5.96 -23.71
CA ARG A 281 0.41 -5.92 -25.09
C ARG A 281 0.93 -7.06 -25.95
N GLY A 282 2.23 -7.35 -25.90
CA GLY A 282 2.83 -8.43 -26.70
C GLY A 282 2.37 -9.82 -26.26
N LEU A 283 2.24 -10.06 -24.95
CA LEU A 283 1.69 -11.30 -24.42
C LEU A 283 0.24 -11.53 -24.88
N LYS A 284 -0.60 -10.51 -24.82
CA LYS A 284 -2.00 -10.54 -25.29
C LYS A 284 -2.16 -10.74 -26.80
N ALA A 285 -1.12 -10.45 -27.59
CA ALA A 285 -1.09 -10.75 -29.02
C ALA A 285 -0.68 -12.21 -29.28
N LEU A 286 0.29 -12.75 -28.52
CA LEU A 286 0.63 -14.17 -28.54
C LEU A 286 -0.56 -15.08 -28.19
N GLU A 287 -1.37 -14.71 -27.17
CA GLU A 287 -2.60 -15.42 -26.80
C GLU A 287 -3.62 -15.55 -27.96
N LYS A 288 -3.52 -14.68 -28.96
CA LYS A 288 -4.38 -14.64 -30.15
C LYS A 288 -3.74 -15.25 -31.40
N ASN A 289 -2.54 -15.83 -31.28
CA ASN A 289 -1.66 -16.20 -32.39
C ASN A 289 -1.33 -15.04 -33.36
N ASP A 290 -1.42 -13.80 -32.89
CA ASP A 290 -0.99 -12.62 -33.64
C ASP A 290 0.50 -12.35 -33.40
N HIS A 291 1.33 -13.14 -34.09
CA HIS A 291 2.78 -13.08 -33.94
C HIS A 291 3.37 -11.74 -34.39
N ALA A 292 2.76 -11.07 -35.37
CA ALA A 292 3.24 -9.78 -35.87
C ALA A 292 3.00 -8.65 -34.85
N ALA A 293 1.81 -8.55 -34.27
CA ALA A 293 1.53 -7.56 -33.22
C ALA A 293 2.31 -7.85 -31.92
N ALA A 294 2.61 -9.12 -31.64
CA ALA A 294 3.48 -9.49 -30.53
C ALA A 294 4.92 -9.01 -30.76
N GLU A 295 5.49 -9.30 -31.93
CA GLU A 295 6.85 -8.88 -32.30
C GLU A 295 6.98 -7.35 -32.33
N GLU A 296 5.99 -6.63 -32.84
CA GLU A 296 5.97 -5.15 -32.79
C GLU A 296 5.99 -4.61 -31.36
N ALA A 297 5.12 -5.12 -30.48
CA ALA A 297 5.03 -4.67 -29.09
C ALA A 297 6.30 -4.98 -28.28
N PHE A 298 6.87 -6.17 -28.46
CA PHE A 298 8.11 -6.56 -27.81
C PHE A 298 9.34 -5.82 -28.38
N ALA A 299 9.43 -5.62 -29.70
CA ALA A 299 10.48 -4.79 -30.29
C ALA A 299 10.37 -3.32 -29.85
N ALA A 300 9.16 -2.79 -29.67
CA ALA A 300 8.95 -1.46 -29.07
C ALA A 300 9.43 -1.41 -27.62
N ARG A 301 9.17 -2.45 -26.82
CA ARG A 301 9.73 -2.56 -25.46
C ARG A 301 11.25 -2.62 -25.48
N LEU A 302 11.84 -3.46 -26.32
CA LEU A 302 13.30 -3.65 -26.38
C LEU A 302 14.06 -2.42 -26.91
N LYS A 303 13.39 -1.51 -27.64
CA LYS A 303 13.94 -0.19 -27.96
C LYS A 303 13.99 0.77 -26.75
N ILE A 304 13.13 0.57 -25.75
CA ILE A 304 13.07 1.38 -24.52
C ILE A 304 13.94 0.76 -23.43
N LYS A 305 13.91 -0.58 -23.31
CA LYS A 305 14.70 -1.38 -22.37
C LYS A 305 15.15 -2.67 -23.06
N ALA A 306 16.38 -2.67 -23.58
CA ALA A 306 16.93 -3.74 -24.43
C ALA A 306 17.14 -5.10 -23.73
N ASP A 307 17.04 -5.14 -22.41
CA ASP A 307 17.24 -6.31 -21.55
C ASP A 307 15.95 -6.82 -20.89
N ASP A 308 14.78 -6.37 -21.33
CA ASP A 308 13.49 -6.73 -20.73
C ASP A 308 13.11 -8.20 -20.95
N ALA A 309 13.04 -8.97 -19.86
CA ALA A 309 12.86 -10.42 -19.88
C ALA A 309 11.50 -10.88 -20.39
N ASP A 310 10.43 -10.18 -20.01
CA ASP A 310 9.08 -10.58 -20.43
C ASP A 310 8.88 -10.30 -21.93
N ALA A 311 9.49 -9.24 -22.46
CA ALA A 311 9.49 -8.97 -23.90
C ALA A 311 10.29 -10.00 -24.72
N LEU A 312 11.18 -10.76 -24.08
CA LEU A 312 12.03 -11.77 -24.72
C LEU A 312 11.42 -13.19 -24.70
N GLY A 313 10.20 -13.35 -24.17
CA GLY A 313 9.41 -14.57 -24.29
C GLY A 313 9.94 -15.75 -23.44
N GLY A 314 10.62 -15.45 -22.34
CA GLY A 314 11.27 -16.40 -21.45
C GLY A 314 12.26 -15.68 -20.54
N LEU A 315 13.55 -15.99 -20.68
CA LEU A 315 14.66 -15.22 -20.12
C LEU A 315 15.09 -14.12 -21.10
N SER A 316 15.45 -12.93 -20.60
CA SER A 316 16.21 -11.96 -21.40
C SER A 316 17.61 -12.48 -21.74
N GLU A 317 18.32 -11.82 -22.65
CA GLU A 317 19.76 -12.11 -22.85
C GLU A 317 20.57 -11.92 -21.55
N ILE A 318 20.22 -10.93 -20.72
CA ILE A 318 20.79 -10.80 -19.36
C ILE A 318 20.35 -11.96 -18.46
N GLY A 319 19.09 -12.43 -18.54
CA GLY A 319 18.63 -13.63 -17.83
C GLY A 319 19.38 -14.91 -18.23
N LYS A 320 19.68 -15.10 -19.52
CA LYS A 320 20.49 -16.22 -20.03
C LYS A 320 21.94 -16.13 -19.53
N GLN A 321 22.52 -14.94 -19.51
CA GLN A 321 23.83 -14.68 -18.89
C GLN A 321 23.79 -14.89 -17.37
N ALA A 322 22.69 -14.56 -16.71
CA ALA A 322 22.50 -14.77 -15.27
C ALA A 322 22.46 -16.27 -14.93
N VAL A 323 21.83 -17.13 -15.74
CA VAL A 323 21.91 -18.60 -15.57
C VAL A 323 23.37 -19.07 -15.54
N GLN A 324 24.18 -18.65 -16.52
CA GLN A 324 25.60 -18.99 -16.56
C GLN A 324 26.35 -18.47 -15.32
N ARG A 325 26.08 -17.21 -14.94
CA ARG A 325 26.71 -16.55 -13.79
C ARG A 325 26.33 -17.18 -12.45
N LEU A 326 25.10 -17.63 -12.28
CA LEU A 326 24.62 -18.35 -11.09
C LEU A 326 25.31 -19.71 -10.98
N ASN A 327 25.44 -20.44 -12.10
CA ASN A 327 26.23 -21.67 -12.14
C ASN A 327 27.72 -21.40 -11.81
N ASP A 328 28.31 -20.29 -12.27
CA ASP A 328 29.70 -19.91 -11.95
C ASP A 328 29.91 -19.58 -10.48
N LEU A 329 28.89 -19.01 -9.83
CA LEU A 329 28.91 -18.70 -8.40
C LEU A 329 28.56 -19.89 -7.51
N GLY A 330 28.08 -21.00 -8.06
CA GLY A 330 27.56 -22.12 -7.27
C GLY A 330 26.25 -21.77 -6.55
N VAL A 331 25.38 -20.99 -7.19
CA VAL A 331 24.06 -20.59 -6.67
C VAL A 331 22.97 -21.44 -7.32
N ILE A 332 22.05 -21.96 -6.50
CA ILE A 332 20.90 -22.74 -6.97
C ILE A 332 19.98 -21.82 -7.77
N ILE A 333 19.55 -22.28 -8.95
CA ILE A 333 18.51 -21.61 -9.73
C ILE A 333 17.16 -22.19 -9.31
N ASP A 334 16.30 -21.33 -8.74
CA ASP A 334 14.91 -21.67 -8.43
C ASP A 334 14.01 -21.35 -9.64
N VAL A 335 13.15 -22.28 -10.02
CA VAL A 335 12.21 -22.17 -11.14
C VAL A 335 10.74 -22.04 -10.71
N SER A 336 10.48 -21.92 -9.41
CA SER A 336 9.15 -21.54 -8.91
C SER A 336 8.76 -20.15 -9.39
N GLN A 337 7.47 -19.87 -9.59
CA GLN A 337 6.93 -18.62 -10.16
C GLN A 337 7.36 -18.31 -11.62
N MET A 338 8.35 -19.00 -12.19
CA MET A 338 8.77 -18.80 -13.58
C MET A 338 7.74 -19.32 -14.58
N SER A 339 7.67 -18.70 -15.76
CA SER A 339 6.87 -19.24 -16.86
C SER A 339 7.47 -20.54 -17.41
N SER A 340 6.63 -21.42 -17.96
CA SER A 340 7.05 -22.69 -18.56
C SER A 340 8.15 -22.54 -19.62
N LYS A 341 8.13 -21.43 -20.40
CA LYS A 341 9.17 -21.10 -21.38
C LYS A 341 10.49 -20.73 -20.71
N ALA A 342 10.46 -19.96 -19.62
CA ALA A 342 11.65 -19.58 -18.89
C ALA A 342 12.26 -20.79 -18.16
N LEU A 343 11.44 -21.68 -17.57
CA LEU A 343 11.88 -22.96 -17.00
C LEU A 343 12.57 -23.83 -18.05
N LEU A 344 11.98 -23.98 -19.24
CA LEU A 344 12.60 -24.72 -20.36
C LEU A 344 13.93 -24.10 -20.81
N GLN A 345 14.06 -22.78 -20.79
CA GLN A 345 15.34 -22.12 -21.11
C GLN A 345 16.38 -22.31 -20.00
N VAL A 346 15.97 -22.29 -18.71
CA VAL A 346 16.87 -22.64 -17.59
C VAL A 346 17.34 -24.09 -17.72
N SER A 347 16.48 -25.05 -18.09
CA SER A 347 16.88 -26.45 -18.25
C SER A 347 17.80 -26.71 -19.46
N GLN A 348 17.73 -25.86 -20.49
CA GLN A 348 18.65 -25.91 -21.63
C GLN A 348 19.99 -25.21 -21.37
N LEU A 349 20.03 -24.20 -20.49
CA LEU A 349 21.21 -23.35 -20.27
C LEU A 349 21.98 -23.68 -18.98
N SER A 350 21.31 -24.20 -17.95
CA SER A 350 21.94 -24.51 -16.67
C SER A 350 22.78 -25.78 -16.78
N ARG A 351 24.04 -25.70 -16.34
CA ARG A 351 24.92 -26.86 -16.19
C ARG A 351 24.84 -27.52 -14.81
N THR A 352 24.07 -26.94 -13.89
CA THR A 352 23.87 -27.45 -12.52
C THR A 352 22.39 -27.78 -12.29
N PRO A 353 22.08 -28.65 -11.31
CA PRO A 353 20.69 -28.92 -10.94
C PRO A 353 19.92 -27.64 -10.59
N MET A 354 18.64 -27.61 -10.95
CA MET A 354 17.70 -26.55 -10.55
C MET A 354 16.73 -27.05 -9.47
N VAL A 355 16.06 -26.14 -8.79
CA VAL A 355 15.06 -26.47 -7.77
C VAL A 355 13.75 -25.77 -8.11
N ALA A 356 12.60 -26.38 -7.81
CA ALA A 356 11.37 -25.63 -7.61
C ALA A 356 11.13 -25.57 -6.10
N SER A 357 11.44 -24.45 -5.45
CA SER A 357 11.40 -24.26 -4.00
C SER A 357 9.98 -24.31 -3.39
N HIS A 358 8.94 -24.01 -4.18
CA HIS A 358 7.55 -24.08 -3.75
C HIS A 358 6.63 -24.25 -4.98
N SER A 359 6.23 -25.48 -5.29
CA SER A 359 5.32 -25.77 -6.42
C SER A 359 4.49 -27.04 -6.16
N ALA A 360 3.38 -27.20 -6.88
CA ALA A 360 2.55 -28.41 -6.85
C ALA A 360 2.28 -28.91 -8.29
N PRO A 361 1.91 -30.19 -8.49
CA PRO A 361 1.65 -30.74 -9.83
C PRO A 361 0.27 -30.35 -10.38
N ARG A 362 0.19 -30.05 -11.69
CA ARG A 362 -1.08 -29.68 -12.37
C ARG A 362 -2.15 -30.76 -12.34
N ALA A 363 -1.77 -32.01 -12.11
CA ALA A 363 -2.70 -33.13 -12.00
C ALA A 363 -3.62 -33.08 -10.77
N LEU A 364 -3.29 -32.26 -9.76
CA LEU A 364 -4.19 -31.96 -8.64
C LEU A 364 -5.05 -30.73 -8.93
N VAL A 365 -4.42 -29.65 -9.37
CA VAL A 365 -5.09 -28.41 -9.80
C VAL A 365 -4.41 -27.87 -11.06
N ASP A 366 -5.13 -27.84 -12.18
CA ASP A 366 -4.60 -27.36 -13.46
C ASP A 366 -4.63 -25.83 -13.52
N ILE A 367 -3.53 -25.23 -13.07
CA ILE A 367 -3.27 -23.79 -13.09
C ILE A 367 -1.83 -23.53 -13.58
N PRO A 368 -1.55 -22.38 -14.24
CA PRO A 368 -0.20 -22.08 -14.75
C PRO A 368 0.88 -22.03 -13.66
N ARG A 369 0.49 -21.79 -12.40
CA ARG A 369 1.39 -21.77 -11.24
C ARG A 369 1.89 -23.16 -10.83
N ASN A 370 1.17 -24.21 -11.21
CA ASN A 370 1.53 -25.59 -10.96
C ASN A 370 2.38 -26.15 -12.11
N LEU A 371 3.16 -27.19 -11.83
CA LEU A 371 4.06 -27.83 -12.79
C LEU A 371 3.36 -28.95 -13.55
N SER A 372 3.47 -28.95 -14.88
CA SER A 372 3.13 -30.08 -15.74
C SER A 372 4.12 -31.25 -15.57
N ASP A 373 3.72 -32.45 -15.99
CA ASP A 373 4.60 -33.63 -15.97
C ASP A 373 5.93 -33.40 -16.72
N ASP A 374 5.90 -32.67 -17.84
CA ASP A 374 7.09 -32.34 -18.62
C ASP A 374 8.03 -31.41 -17.83
N GLU A 375 7.50 -30.38 -17.16
CA GLU A 375 8.28 -29.49 -16.30
C GLU A 375 8.89 -30.25 -15.10
N LEU A 376 8.14 -31.20 -14.51
CA LEU A 376 8.67 -32.11 -13.49
C LEU A 376 9.85 -32.95 -14.05
N GLN A 377 9.72 -33.51 -15.27
CA GLN A 377 10.82 -34.25 -15.89
C GLN A 377 12.03 -33.35 -16.20
N LEU A 378 11.86 -32.10 -16.61
CA LEU A 378 12.98 -31.18 -16.85
C LEU A 378 13.77 -30.91 -15.56
N ILE A 379 13.08 -30.68 -14.44
CA ILE A 379 13.74 -30.50 -13.13
C ILE A 379 14.48 -31.78 -12.73
N LYS A 380 13.84 -32.96 -12.86
CA LYS A 380 14.46 -34.26 -12.62
C LYS A 380 15.72 -34.49 -13.46
N GLN A 381 15.64 -34.22 -14.77
CA GLN A 381 16.73 -34.43 -15.74
C GLN A 381 17.96 -33.57 -15.43
N SER A 382 17.77 -32.39 -14.81
CA SER A 382 18.89 -31.58 -14.30
C SER A 382 19.60 -32.18 -13.08
N GLY A 383 19.06 -33.25 -12.48
CA GLY A 383 19.43 -33.76 -11.16
C GLY A 383 18.69 -33.05 -10.01
N GLY A 384 17.76 -32.16 -10.33
CA GLY A 384 17.10 -31.20 -9.44
C GLY A 384 16.08 -31.78 -8.47
N VAL A 385 15.37 -30.89 -7.75
CA VAL A 385 14.35 -31.24 -6.74
C VAL A 385 13.12 -30.34 -6.87
N VAL A 386 11.94 -30.93 -6.73
CA VAL A 386 10.65 -30.23 -6.58
C VAL A 386 10.24 -30.28 -5.11
N GLN A 387 10.31 -29.14 -4.43
CA GLN A 387 9.78 -28.96 -3.08
C GLN A 387 8.27 -28.73 -3.19
N ILE A 388 7.50 -29.72 -2.74
CA ILE A 388 6.04 -29.70 -2.84
C ILE A 388 5.48 -28.76 -1.78
N VAL A 389 4.68 -27.79 -2.22
CA VAL A 389 4.20 -26.68 -1.37
C VAL A 389 2.85 -26.98 -0.72
N ALA A 390 2.74 -26.70 0.58
CA ALA A 390 1.50 -26.82 1.35
C ALA A 390 0.51 -25.66 1.09
N PHE A 391 0.32 -25.23 -0.17
CA PHE A 391 -0.59 -24.13 -0.53
C PHE A 391 -1.99 -24.67 -0.88
N PRO A 392 -3.05 -24.41 -0.08
CA PRO A 392 -4.31 -25.16 -0.20
C PRO A 392 -4.94 -25.17 -1.59
N ALA A 393 -4.96 -24.01 -2.25
CA ALA A 393 -5.60 -23.84 -3.55
C ALA A 393 -4.78 -24.40 -4.74
N TYR A 394 -3.53 -24.81 -4.51
CA TYR A 394 -2.71 -25.49 -5.52
C TYR A 394 -2.82 -27.01 -5.42
N LEU A 395 -3.33 -27.51 -4.29
CA LEU A 395 -3.49 -28.92 -3.95
C LEU A 395 -4.92 -29.42 -4.17
N LYS A 396 -5.92 -28.56 -4.01
CA LYS A 396 -7.33 -28.91 -4.08
C LYS A 396 -8.10 -27.93 -4.96
N PRO A 397 -8.85 -28.39 -5.98
CA PRO A 397 -9.65 -27.50 -6.83
C PRO A 397 -10.84 -26.94 -6.03
N LEU A 398 -11.19 -25.69 -6.30
CA LEU A 398 -12.33 -25.03 -5.65
C LEU A 398 -13.63 -25.80 -5.91
N THR A 399 -14.46 -26.00 -4.88
CA THR A 399 -15.78 -26.60 -5.03
C THR A 399 -16.65 -25.83 -6.04
N GLN A 400 -17.56 -26.53 -6.72
CA GLN A 400 -18.50 -25.90 -7.66
C GLN A 400 -19.28 -24.75 -7.00
N LYS A 401 -19.70 -24.92 -5.74
CA LYS A 401 -20.37 -23.89 -4.93
C LYS A 401 -19.55 -22.59 -4.84
N THR A 402 -18.24 -22.69 -4.63
CA THR A 402 -17.33 -21.54 -4.56
C THR A 402 -17.08 -20.95 -5.94
N GLN A 403 -16.93 -21.78 -6.97
CA GLN A 403 -16.86 -21.30 -8.37
C GLN A 403 -18.14 -20.56 -8.79
N ASP A 404 -19.32 -21.02 -8.38
CA ASP A 404 -20.61 -20.36 -8.65
C ASP A 404 -20.69 -18.99 -7.95
N LYS A 405 -20.24 -18.90 -6.70
CA LYS A 405 -20.11 -17.63 -5.96
C LYS A 405 -19.15 -16.67 -6.66
N LEU A 406 -17.97 -17.15 -7.09
CA LEU A 406 -16.99 -16.34 -7.82
C LEU A 406 -17.54 -15.89 -9.19
N ASN A 407 -18.28 -16.75 -9.89
CA ASN A 407 -18.94 -16.39 -11.15
C ASN A 407 -20.04 -15.35 -10.97
N ALA A 408 -20.81 -15.41 -9.87
CA ALA A 408 -21.75 -14.36 -9.50
C ALA A 408 -21.03 -13.03 -9.19
N LEU A 409 -19.96 -13.07 -8.37
CA LEU A 409 -19.14 -11.88 -8.09
C LEU A 409 -18.53 -11.28 -9.36
N ARG A 410 -18.02 -12.12 -10.26
CA ARG A 410 -17.44 -11.68 -11.55
C ARG A 410 -18.48 -10.97 -12.40
N LYS A 411 -19.70 -11.53 -12.48
CA LYS A 411 -20.84 -10.88 -13.15
C LYS A 411 -21.19 -9.52 -12.55
N ASP A 412 -21.21 -9.39 -11.22
CA ASP A 412 -21.46 -8.12 -10.52
C ASP A 412 -20.39 -7.05 -10.80
N PHE A 413 -19.21 -7.46 -11.29
CA PHE A 413 -18.09 -6.60 -11.66
C PHE A 413 -17.77 -6.64 -13.17
N ASP A 414 -18.77 -6.94 -14.01
CA ASP A 414 -18.68 -6.93 -15.48
C ASP A 414 -17.55 -7.83 -16.08
N LEU A 415 -17.10 -8.83 -15.33
CA LEU A 415 -16.15 -9.84 -15.78
C LEU A 415 -16.88 -11.05 -16.40
N PRO A 416 -16.28 -11.70 -17.43
CA PRO A 416 -16.79 -12.98 -17.90
C PRO A 416 -16.68 -14.06 -16.80
N PRO A 417 -17.43 -15.17 -16.90
CA PRO A 417 -17.24 -16.34 -16.03
C PRO A 417 -15.76 -16.79 -15.99
N LEU A 418 -15.37 -17.45 -14.90
CA LEU A 418 -14.01 -17.98 -14.70
C LEU A 418 -13.59 -18.83 -15.90
N PRO A 419 -12.52 -18.47 -16.64
CA PRO A 419 -12.03 -19.28 -17.75
C PRO A 419 -11.20 -20.49 -17.26
N ASN A 420 -10.66 -20.42 -16.04
CA ASN A 420 -9.94 -21.47 -15.33
C ASN A 420 -9.78 -21.09 -13.84
N LEU A 421 -9.23 -21.99 -13.03
CA LEU A 421 -9.04 -21.76 -11.60
C LEU A 421 -7.94 -20.73 -11.26
N ALA A 422 -7.00 -20.42 -12.15
CA ALA A 422 -5.96 -19.43 -11.84
C ALA A 422 -6.54 -18.01 -11.67
N MET A 423 -7.61 -17.72 -12.43
CA MET A 423 -8.40 -16.49 -12.32
C MET A 423 -9.38 -16.48 -11.14
N ALA A 424 -9.48 -17.59 -10.41
CA ALA A 424 -10.34 -17.76 -9.24
C ALA A 424 -9.60 -17.46 -7.93
N LEU A 425 -8.27 -17.63 -7.91
CA LEU A 425 -7.43 -17.50 -6.71
C LEU A 425 -6.87 -16.09 -6.49
N MET A 426 -6.87 -15.26 -7.54
CA MET A 426 -6.40 -13.89 -7.50
C MET A 426 -7.13 -13.03 -8.53
N PRO A 427 -7.23 -11.70 -8.33
CA PRO A 427 -7.86 -10.77 -9.28
C PRO A 427 -6.98 -10.51 -10.51
N GLY A 428 -6.80 -11.53 -11.35
CA GLY A 428 -5.82 -11.55 -12.46
C GLY A 428 -6.32 -11.11 -13.85
N ASP A 429 -7.61 -10.81 -14.04
CA ASP A 429 -8.14 -10.46 -15.36
C ASP A 429 -7.45 -9.20 -15.92
N PRO A 430 -6.96 -9.18 -17.17
CA PRO A 430 -6.24 -8.03 -17.71
C PRO A 430 -7.02 -6.70 -17.66
N ILE A 431 -8.36 -6.75 -17.64
CA ILE A 431 -9.22 -5.56 -17.51
C ILE A 431 -9.20 -4.95 -16.10
N ILE A 432 -8.83 -5.72 -15.08
CA ILE A 432 -8.69 -5.25 -13.69
C ILE A 432 -7.53 -4.25 -13.57
N THR A 433 -6.50 -4.35 -14.43
CA THR A 433 -5.36 -3.41 -14.43
C THR A 433 -5.74 -1.96 -14.77
N VAL A 434 -6.92 -1.74 -15.37
CA VAL A 434 -7.48 -0.40 -15.67
C VAL A 434 -8.68 -0.04 -14.78
N TRP A 435 -8.94 -0.80 -13.72
CA TRP A 435 -9.99 -0.47 -12.75
C TRP A 435 -9.50 0.57 -11.73
N PRO A 436 -10.37 1.50 -11.30
CA PRO A 436 -10.09 2.35 -10.13
C PRO A 436 -9.81 1.51 -8.88
N GLU A 437 -8.88 1.95 -8.03
CA GLU A 437 -8.46 1.22 -6.81
C GLU A 437 -9.63 0.77 -5.92
N GLN A 438 -10.71 1.55 -5.85
CA GLN A 438 -11.90 1.19 -5.07
C GLN A 438 -12.66 0.02 -5.69
N ARG A 439 -12.78 -0.05 -7.02
CA ARG A 439 -13.41 -1.18 -7.71
C ARG A 439 -12.54 -2.43 -7.58
N PHE A 440 -11.23 -2.28 -7.73
CA PHE A 440 -10.27 -3.34 -7.44
C PHE A 440 -10.38 -3.85 -6.00
N GLY A 441 -10.31 -2.96 -5.00
CA GLY A 441 -10.39 -3.31 -3.59
C GLY A 441 -11.73 -3.96 -3.21
N ALA A 442 -12.85 -3.46 -3.72
CA ALA A 442 -14.17 -4.06 -3.50
C ALA A 442 -14.31 -5.44 -4.15
N TYR A 443 -13.72 -5.67 -5.33
CA TYR A 443 -13.69 -6.98 -5.96
C TYR A 443 -12.76 -7.94 -5.21
N ALA A 444 -11.52 -7.54 -4.94
CA ALA A 444 -10.51 -8.34 -4.26
C ALA A 444 -10.97 -8.73 -2.85
N SER A 445 -11.50 -7.80 -2.06
CA SER A 445 -12.04 -8.10 -0.73
C SER A 445 -13.17 -9.14 -0.78
N LYS A 446 -14.11 -9.01 -1.72
CA LYS A 446 -15.20 -10.01 -1.90
C LYS A 446 -14.70 -11.34 -2.43
N LEU A 447 -13.70 -11.34 -3.32
CA LEU A 447 -13.08 -12.54 -3.87
C LEU A 447 -12.38 -13.32 -2.75
N TYR A 448 -11.56 -12.66 -1.94
CA TYR A 448 -10.88 -13.30 -0.81
C TYR A 448 -11.86 -13.78 0.26
N ALA A 449 -12.91 -13.02 0.58
CA ALA A 449 -13.96 -13.48 1.50
C ALA A 449 -14.70 -14.75 1.00
N ILE A 450 -14.92 -14.89 -0.32
CA ILE A 450 -15.48 -16.12 -0.90
C ILE A 450 -14.47 -17.28 -0.81
N LEU A 451 -13.18 -17.04 -0.99
CA LEU A 451 -12.13 -18.04 -0.86
C LEU A 451 -11.90 -18.48 0.60
N GLU A 452 -12.12 -17.60 1.58
CA GLU A 452 -12.07 -17.95 3.01
C GLU A 452 -13.16 -18.96 3.43
N GLU A 453 -14.29 -18.99 2.74
CA GLU A 453 -15.34 -20.00 2.93
C GLU A 453 -15.00 -21.38 2.33
N GLU A 454 -14.00 -21.47 1.45
CA GLU A 454 -13.66 -22.73 0.80
C GLU A 454 -13.04 -23.72 1.80
N PRO A 455 -13.48 -25.00 1.83
CA PRO A 455 -12.87 -26.01 2.69
C PRO A 455 -11.39 -26.21 2.36
N LYS A 456 -10.51 -25.63 3.19
CA LYS A 456 -9.05 -25.74 3.04
C LYS A 456 -8.62 -27.20 2.83
N ALA A 457 -7.66 -27.40 1.94
CA ALA A 457 -6.91 -28.64 1.80
C ALA A 457 -6.31 -29.07 3.16
N THR A 458 -6.09 -30.37 3.30
CA THR A 458 -5.59 -31.03 4.51
C THR A 458 -4.19 -31.59 4.29
N VAL A 459 -3.56 -32.10 5.35
CA VAL A 459 -2.31 -32.87 5.23
C VAL A 459 -2.46 -34.07 4.27
N LYS A 460 -3.64 -34.70 4.17
CA LYS A 460 -3.86 -35.78 3.19
C LYS A 460 -3.78 -35.27 1.75
N ASP A 461 -4.46 -34.18 1.42
CA ASP A 461 -4.38 -33.55 0.08
C ASP A 461 -2.94 -33.08 -0.25
N PHE A 462 -2.17 -32.66 0.77
CA PHE A 462 -0.77 -32.29 0.62
C PHE A 462 0.13 -33.49 0.32
N VAL A 463 -0.03 -34.60 1.04
CA VAL A 463 0.76 -35.81 0.79
C VAL A 463 0.31 -36.53 -0.50
N ASP A 464 -0.94 -36.36 -0.96
CA ASP A 464 -1.35 -36.78 -2.31
C ASP A 464 -0.49 -36.14 -3.43
N ALA A 465 -0.08 -34.87 -3.24
CA ALA A 465 0.81 -34.16 -4.15
C ALA A 465 2.26 -34.70 -4.11
N ILE A 466 2.75 -35.03 -2.91
CA ILE A 466 4.04 -35.68 -2.71
C ILE A 466 4.04 -37.05 -3.39
N ASP A 467 3.05 -37.90 -3.09
CA ASP A 467 2.82 -39.21 -3.71
C ASP A 467 2.81 -39.13 -5.25
N TYR A 468 2.06 -38.17 -5.80
CA TYR A 468 1.99 -37.96 -7.25
C TYR A 468 3.36 -37.65 -7.82
N THR A 469 4.08 -36.72 -7.20
CA THR A 469 5.37 -36.26 -7.70
C THR A 469 6.44 -37.34 -7.55
N VAL A 470 6.48 -38.07 -6.42
CA VAL A 470 7.38 -39.20 -6.20
C VAL A 470 7.15 -40.29 -7.26
N ARG A 471 5.90 -40.60 -7.63
CA ARG A 471 5.59 -41.53 -8.74
C ARG A 471 6.10 -41.05 -10.11
N LYS A 472 6.16 -39.74 -10.36
CA LYS A 472 6.56 -39.16 -11.65
C LYS A 472 8.07 -38.98 -11.80
N ILE A 473 8.73 -38.47 -10.77
CA ILE A 473 10.16 -38.11 -10.84
C ILE A 473 11.08 -38.92 -9.91
N GLY A 474 10.53 -39.74 -9.01
CA GLY A 474 11.29 -40.57 -8.10
C GLY A 474 11.62 -39.86 -6.79
N ILE A 475 11.82 -40.63 -5.72
CA ILE A 475 11.96 -40.11 -4.35
C ILE A 475 13.16 -39.16 -4.16
N ASP A 476 14.23 -39.32 -4.93
CA ASP A 476 15.45 -38.50 -4.82
C ASP A 476 15.31 -37.07 -5.41
N HIS A 477 14.13 -36.76 -5.99
CA HIS A 477 13.83 -35.50 -6.69
C HIS A 477 12.64 -34.74 -6.09
N VAL A 478 12.16 -35.14 -4.90
CA VAL A 478 11.01 -34.51 -4.24
C VAL A 478 11.39 -34.04 -2.84
N GLY A 479 10.76 -32.98 -2.36
CA GLY A 479 10.77 -32.64 -0.94
C GLY A 479 9.59 -31.76 -0.56
N ILE A 480 9.74 -30.98 0.51
CA ILE A 480 8.64 -30.35 1.24
C ILE A 480 8.91 -28.85 1.41
N SER A 481 7.90 -28.02 1.12
CA SER A 481 7.85 -26.60 1.53
C SER A 481 6.42 -26.21 1.91
N SER A 482 6.24 -25.01 2.49
CA SER A 482 4.97 -24.64 3.13
C SER A 482 4.29 -23.37 2.63
N ASP A 483 5.04 -22.40 2.07
CA ASP A 483 4.57 -21.02 1.84
C ASP A 483 4.05 -20.29 3.11
N PHE A 484 4.55 -20.68 4.29
CA PHE A 484 4.15 -20.01 5.54
C PHE A 484 4.47 -18.52 5.52
N ASN A 485 3.51 -17.74 6.02
CA ASN A 485 3.47 -16.28 6.01
C ASN A 485 3.17 -15.63 4.63
N ASP A 486 2.88 -16.40 3.58
CA ASP A 486 2.43 -15.90 2.27
C ASP A 486 1.23 -16.70 1.72
N GLY A 487 0.30 -17.07 2.61
CA GLY A 487 -0.94 -17.78 2.27
C GLY A 487 -0.86 -19.31 2.31
N GLY A 488 0.33 -19.89 2.46
CA GLY A 488 0.53 -21.32 2.64
C GLY A 488 0.15 -21.86 4.02
N GLY A 489 0.03 -23.19 4.10
CA GLY A 489 -0.43 -23.94 5.26
C GLY A 489 -1.76 -24.65 5.01
N VAL A 490 -1.81 -25.95 5.28
CA VAL A 490 -3.01 -26.81 5.12
C VAL A 490 -3.60 -27.18 6.48
N LYS A 491 -4.85 -27.65 6.52
CA LYS A 491 -5.47 -28.11 7.77
C LYS A 491 -4.69 -29.30 8.34
N GLY A 492 -4.09 -29.10 9.51
CA GLY A 492 -3.20 -30.05 10.19
C GLY A 492 -1.71 -29.82 9.92
N PHE A 493 -1.36 -28.83 9.10
CA PHE A 493 -0.01 -28.28 8.95
C PHE A 493 -0.13 -26.77 8.67
N ASN A 494 -0.65 -26.05 9.67
CA ASN A 494 -0.97 -24.63 9.64
C ASN A 494 0.26 -23.74 9.93
N ASP A 495 1.22 -24.26 10.72
CA ASP A 495 2.48 -23.60 11.05
C ASP A 495 3.62 -24.63 11.30
N VAL A 496 4.82 -24.13 11.58
CA VAL A 496 6.04 -24.95 11.76
C VAL A 496 6.02 -25.87 12.98
N SER A 497 5.14 -25.67 13.96
CA SER A 497 4.99 -26.60 15.09
C SER A 497 4.30 -27.91 14.69
N GLU A 498 3.52 -27.87 13.61
CA GLU A 498 2.74 -28.99 13.07
C GLU A 498 3.50 -29.84 12.03
N VAL A 499 4.77 -29.56 11.73
CA VAL A 499 5.58 -30.35 10.75
C VAL A 499 5.52 -31.86 10.95
N ARG A 500 5.41 -32.31 12.22
CA ARG A 500 5.33 -33.73 12.57
C ARG A 500 4.05 -34.42 12.07
N ASN A 501 3.00 -33.67 11.79
CA ASN A 501 1.75 -34.22 11.24
C ASN A 501 1.92 -34.66 9.78
N VAL A 502 2.75 -33.95 9.00
CA VAL A 502 3.15 -34.37 7.64
C VAL A 502 3.97 -35.65 7.70
N THR A 503 4.92 -35.74 8.64
CA THR A 503 5.69 -36.97 8.89
C THR A 503 4.79 -38.13 9.30
N ALA A 504 3.76 -37.89 10.13
CA ALA A 504 2.80 -38.92 10.53
C ALA A 504 2.01 -39.46 9.33
N GLU A 505 1.53 -38.59 8.43
CA GLU A 505 0.84 -39.00 7.19
C GLU A 505 1.77 -39.78 6.25
N LEU A 506 3.04 -39.36 6.11
CA LEU A 506 4.03 -40.10 5.31
C LEU A 506 4.29 -41.51 5.88
N ILE A 507 4.36 -41.66 7.21
CA ILE A 507 4.47 -42.96 7.88
C ILE A 507 3.19 -43.79 7.66
N GLU A 508 2.00 -43.18 7.77
CA GLU A 508 0.70 -43.85 7.53
C GLU A 508 0.61 -44.42 6.10
N ARG A 509 1.22 -43.74 5.12
CA ARG A 509 1.33 -44.19 3.72
C ARG A 509 2.49 -45.14 3.43
N GLY A 510 3.29 -45.48 4.44
CA GLY A 510 4.35 -46.48 4.34
C GLY A 510 5.68 -45.97 3.76
N TYR A 511 5.95 -44.65 3.79
CA TYR A 511 7.29 -44.14 3.48
C TYR A 511 8.31 -44.63 4.49
N ALA A 512 9.45 -45.13 4.01
CA ALA A 512 10.57 -45.50 4.86
C ALA A 512 11.22 -44.26 5.49
N GLU A 513 11.81 -44.41 6.68
CA GLU A 513 12.49 -43.32 7.40
C GLU A 513 13.56 -42.62 6.54
N ALA A 514 14.33 -43.38 5.75
CA ALA A 514 15.32 -42.85 4.82
C ALA A 514 14.69 -41.97 3.72
N ASP A 515 13.50 -42.31 3.23
CA ASP A 515 12.80 -41.53 2.21
C ASP A 515 12.13 -40.29 2.83
N ILE A 516 11.65 -40.38 4.06
CA ILE A 516 11.20 -39.22 4.85
C ILE A 516 12.36 -38.24 5.09
N THR A 517 13.57 -38.73 5.41
CA THR A 517 14.78 -37.90 5.55
C THR A 517 15.15 -37.19 4.24
N LYS A 518 15.02 -37.87 3.09
CA LYS A 518 15.20 -37.27 1.76
C LYS A 518 14.22 -36.13 1.50
N LEU A 519 12.93 -36.37 1.74
CA LEU A 519 11.84 -35.41 1.55
C LEU A 519 11.99 -34.15 2.43
N TRP A 520 12.40 -34.31 3.69
CA TRP A 520 12.56 -33.20 4.63
C TRP A 520 13.83 -32.36 4.44
N GLY A 521 14.72 -32.73 3.52
CA GLY A 521 15.87 -31.89 3.18
C GLY A 521 17.04 -32.62 2.55
N GLY A 522 17.18 -33.95 2.72
CA GLY A 522 18.33 -34.70 2.17
C GLY A 522 18.51 -34.51 0.67
N ASN A 523 17.41 -34.45 -0.09
CA ASN A 523 17.44 -34.19 -1.53
C ASN A 523 17.86 -32.75 -1.88
N PHE A 524 17.37 -31.76 -1.12
CA PHE A 524 17.75 -30.36 -1.32
C PHE A 524 19.23 -30.13 -1.00
N LEU A 525 19.73 -30.73 0.10
CA LEU A 525 21.14 -30.67 0.49
C LEU A 525 22.04 -31.31 -0.59
N ARG A 526 21.67 -32.48 -1.12
CA ARG A 526 22.34 -33.11 -2.28
C ARG A 526 22.46 -32.16 -3.46
N VAL A 527 21.37 -31.48 -3.84
CA VAL A 527 21.39 -30.49 -4.93
C VAL A 527 22.28 -29.30 -4.60
N TRP A 528 22.19 -28.77 -3.37
CA TRP A 528 22.97 -27.61 -2.95
C TRP A 528 24.48 -27.89 -3.02
N GLU A 529 24.92 -29.05 -2.51
CA GLU A 529 26.31 -29.51 -2.60
C GLU A 529 26.77 -29.69 -4.06
N GLN A 530 25.95 -30.31 -4.91
CA GLN A 530 26.26 -30.48 -6.34
C GLN A 530 26.41 -29.15 -7.09
N VAL A 531 25.55 -28.18 -6.77
CA VAL A 531 25.59 -26.83 -7.35
C VAL A 531 26.84 -26.08 -6.88
N GLN A 532 27.17 -26.11 -5.58
CA GLN A 532 28.37 -25.47 -5.04
C GLN A 532 29.67 -26.11 -5.57
N ALA A 533 29.73 -27.45 -5.66
CA ALA A 533 30.86 -28.17 -6.23
C ALA A 533 31.09 -27.87 -7.73
N SER A 534 30.05 -27.40 -8.43
CA SER A 534 30.10 -27.00 -9.85
C SER A 534 30.47 -25.53 -10.08
N ALA A 535 30.74 -24.78 -9.00
CA ALA A 535 31.16 -23.38 -9.07
C ALA A 535 32.47 -23.22 -9.83
N ARG A 536 32.55 -22.15 -10.63
CA ARG A 536 33.74 -21.74 -11.37
C ARG A 536 33.91 -20.22 -11.24
N PRO A 537 34.11 -19.70 -10.02
CA PRO A 537 34.30 -18.27 -9.84
C PRO A 537 35.54 -17.85 -10.63
N ALA A 538 35.39 -16.85 -11.49
CA ALA A 538 36.52 -16.28 -12.22
C ALA A 538 37.64 -15.91 -11.22
N ALA A 539 38.88 -16.25 -11.55
CA ALA A 539 40.03 -15.89 -10.73
C ALA A 539 40.02 -14.38 -10.49
N LYS A 540 40.27 -13.96 -9.24
CA LYS A 540 40.42 -12.53 -8.93
C LYS A 540 41.56 -11.96 -9.78
N PRO A 541 41.35 -10.84 -10.49
CA PRO A 541 42.42 -10.14 -11.21
C PRO A 541 43.47 -9.58 -10.25
#